data_AF-A0A5S3Y6D4-F1
#
_entry.id   AF-A0A5S3Y6D4-F1
#
_cell.length_a   1.000
_cell.length_b   1.000
_cell.length_c   1.000
_cell.angle_alpha   90.00
_cell.angle_beta   90.00
_cell.angle_gamma   90.00
#
_symmetry.space_group_name_H-M   'P 1'
#
loop_
_entity.id
_entity.type
_entity.pdbx_description
1 polymer ?
#
loop_
_entity_poly.entity_id
_entity_poly.type
_entity_poly.pdbx_seq_one_letter_code
_entity_poly.pdbx_strand_id
1 'polypeptide(L)'
;VTTIPTYMLITDSFKNWRAMQESAGRRIKRALLLDMHSIITLTEIQVAQLQSTFPEIANMGELPEPLTNIGLYRRYGEAYLRKHKDISQDCVLMVRELAPQHH
;
A
#
# COMPACT_ATOMS: atom_id res chain seq x y z
N VAL A 1 16.13 -32.52 14.82
CA VAL A 1 15.40 -33.38 13.85
C VAL A 1 14.06 -33.73 14.47
N THR A 2 12.96 -33.26 13.90
CA THR A 2 11.59 -33.61 14.34
C THR A 2 11.00 -34.57 13.31
N THR A 3 10.82 -35.83 13.69
CA THR A 3 10.22 -36.86 12.81
C THR A 3 8.70 -36.75 12.90
N ILE A 4 8.06 -36.37 11.80
CA ILE A 4 6.60 -36.33 11.69
C ILE A 4 6.14 -37.66 11.06
N PRO A 5 5.26 -38.44 11.72
CA PRO A 5 4.73 -39.68 11.16
C PRO A 5 3.90 -39.47 9.89
N THR A 6 4.01 -40.38 8.92
CA THR A 6 3.36 -40.28 7.60
C THR A 6 1.83 -40.17 7.68
N TYR A 7 1.20 -40.81 8.67
CA TYR A 7 -0.25 -40.78 8.82
C TYR A 7 -0.79 -39.39 9.15
N MET A 8 -0.08 -38.62 10.01
CA MET A 8 -0.47 -37.24 10.30
C MET A 8 -0.55 -36.42 9.01
N LEU A 9 0.37 -36.64 8.05
CA LEU A 9 0.49 -35.85 6.80
C LEU A 9 -0.78 -35.85 5.94
N ILE A 10 -1.63 -36.86 6.12
CA ILE A 10 -2.83 -37.10 5.32
C ILE A 10 -4.09 -36.73 6.09
N THR A 11 -4.06 -36.78 7.43
CA THR A 11 -5.24 -36.61 8.28
C THR A 11 -5.40 -35.24 8.90
N ASP A 12 -4.29 -34.54 9.20
CA ASP A 12 -4.34 -33.25 9.89
C ASP A 12 -3.94 -32.08 8.98
N SER A 13 -4.57 -30.92 9.16
CA SER A 13 -4.17 -29.70 8.47
C SER A 13 -2.90 -29.10 9.12
N PHE A 14 -1.79 -29.10 8.40
CA PHE A 14 -0.54 -28.51 8.88
C PHE A 14 -0.52 -27.01 8.67
N LYS A 15 -0.24 -26.26 9.73
CA LYS A 15 0.15 -24.85 9.61
C LYS A 15 1.68 -24.80 9.48
N ASN A 16 2.15 -24.57 8.25
CA ASN A 16 3.58 -24.38 7.99
C ASN A 16 4.01 -22.97 8.44
N TRP A 17 4.57 -22.88 9.65
CA TRP A 17 5.08 -21.63 10.23
C TRP A 17 6.50 -21.28 9.80
N ARG A 18 7.21 -22.19 9.10
CA ARG A 18 8.59 -21.95 8.64
C ARG A 18 8.65 -20.76 7.70
N ALA A 19 7.69 -20.66 6.78
CA ALA A 19 7.54 -19.49 5.91
C ALA A 19 7.33 -18.17 6.68
N MET A 20 6.71 -18.22 7.88
CA MET A 20 6.49 -17.05 8.73
C MET A 20 7.73 -16.70 9.57
N GLN A 21 8.64 -17.65 9.84
CA GLN A 21 9.93 -17.38 10.46
C GLN A 21 10.97 -16.88 9.46
N GLU A 22 10.95 -17.41 8.22
CA GLU A 22 11.91 -17.08 7.17
C GLU A 22 11.55 -15.81 6.39
N SER A 23 10.29 -15.38 6.39
CA SER A 23 9.87 -14.14 5.73
C SER A 23 10.42 -12.89 6.42
N ALA A 24 11.08 -12.00 5.67
CA ALA A 24 11.64 -10.73 6.16
C ALA A 24 10.59 -9.67 6.60
N GLY A 25 9.29 -9.96 6.51
CA GLY A 25 8.25 -9.00 6.82
C GLY A 25 6.89 -9.62 7.14
N ARG A 26 5.99 -8.79 7.67
CA ARG A 26 4.59 -9.14 7.92
C ARG A 26 3.70 -8.41 6.93
N ARG A 27 2.77 -9.13 6.29
CA ARG A 27 1.84 -8.52 5.33
C ARG A 27 0.83 -7.64 6.06
N ILE A 28 0.81 -6.35 5.74
CA ILE A 28 -0.18 -5.39 6.22
C ILE A 28 -1.08 -4.99 5.04
N LYS A 29 -2.40 -4.98 5.26
CA LYS A 29 -3.39 -4.46 4.31
C LYS A 29 -4.30 -3.48 5.03
N ARG A 30 -4.52 -2.31 4.42
CA ARG A 30 -5.43 -1.27 4.89
C ARG A 30 -6.21 -0.75 3.69
N ALA A 31 -7.50 -0.54 3.87
CA ALA A 31 -8.37 0.12 2.92
C ALA A 31 -8.89 1.38 3.57
N LEU A 32 -8.87 2.49 2.84
CA LEU A 32 -9.55 3.73 3.21
C LEU A 32 -10.78 3.83 2.33
N LEU A 33 -11.94 4.00 2.97
CA LEU A 33 -13.19 4.22 2.25
C LEU A 33 -13.23 5.68 1.84
N LEU A 34 -13.43 5.92 0.54
CA LEU A 34 -13.53 7.26 -0.04
C LEU A 34 -14.91 7.41 -0.66
N ASP A 35 -15.50 8.59 -0.49
CA ASP A 35 -16.68 8.97 -1.22
C ASP A 35 -16.30 9.27 -2.68
N MET A 36 -16.96 8.62 -3.63
CA MET A 36 -16.72 8.80 -5.06
C MET A 36 -17.04 10.24 -5.51
N HIS A 37 -17.97 10.92 -4.83
CA HIS A 37 -18.32 12.31 -5.13
C HIS A 37 -17.24 13.32 -4.70
N SER A 38 -16.28 12.89 -3.88
CA SER A 38 -15.15 13.73 -3.44
C SER A 38 -14.00 13.79 -4.45
N ILE A 39 -14.07 13.02 -5.54
CA ILE A 39 -13.01 12.96 -6.55
C ILE A 39 -13.08 14.20 -7.42
N ILE A 40 -12.01 15.01 -7.37
CA ILE A 40 -11.91 16.24 -8.14
C ILE A 40 -10.56 16.29 -8.88
N THR A 41 -10.56 16.96 -10.03
CA THR A 41 -9.33 17.40 -10.68
C THR A 41 -8.77 18.60 -9.92
N LEU A 42 -7.44 18.60 -9.74
CA LEU A 42 -6.74 19.66 -9.04
C LEU A 42 -6.31 20.74 -10.04
N THR A 43 -6.50 22.00 -9.66
CA THR A 43 -5.93 23.14 -10.39
C THR A 43 -4.50 23.43 -9.91
N GLU A 44 -3.73 24.12 -10.73
CA GLU A 44 -2.35 24.52 -10.39
C GLU A 44 -2.26 25.28 -9.06
N ILE A 45 -3.27 26.13 -8.77
CA ILE A 45 -3.35 26.90 -7.51
C ILE A 45 -3.50 25.95 -6.31
N GLN A 46 -4.38 24.95 -6.43
CA GLN A 46 -4.58 23.96 -5.36
C GLN A 46 -3.33 23.10 -5.16
N VAL A 47 -2.64 22.74 -6.25
CA VAL A 47 -1.38 22.01 -6.18
C VAL A 47 -0.31 22.84 -5.46
N ALA A 48 -0.19 24.14 -5.78
CA ALA A 48 0.75 25.03 -5.10
C ALA A 48 0.46 25.16 -3.59
N GLN A 49 -0.81 25.27 -3.20
CA GLN A 49 -1.23 25.28 -1.78
C GLN A 49 -0.89 23.96 -1.06
N LEU A 50 -1.06 22.83 -1.75
CA LEU A 50 -0.68 21.53 -1.21
C LEU A 50 0.83 21.40 -1.09
N GLN A 51 1.61 21.89 -2.05
CA GLN A 51 3.07 21.89 -1.99
C GLN A 51 3.61 22.76 -0.85
N SER A 52 2.99 23.90 -0.53
CA SER A 52 3.41 24.71 0.62
C SER A 52 3.16 24.00 1.95
N THR A 53 2.08 23.21 2.03
CA THR A 53 1.73 22.45 3.24
C THR A 53 2.54 21.16 3.36
N PHE A 54 2.76 20.49 2.23
CA PHE A 54 3.43 19.20 2.09
C PHE A 54 4.58 19.34 1.07
N PRO A 55 5.75 19.83 1.48
CA PRO A 55 6.87 20.10 0.57
C PRO A 55 7.39 18.85 -0.15
N GLU A 56 7.09 17.66 0.38
CA GLU A 56 7.43 16.39 -0.25
C GLU A 56 6.78 16.18 -1.63
N ILE A 57 5.62 16.81 -1.87
CA ILE A 57 4.90 16.70 -3.14
C ILE A 57 5.73 17.28 -4.30
N ALA A 58 6.52 18.32 -4.05
CA ALA A 58 7.38 18.94 -5.06
C ALA A 58 8.46 17.97 -5.59
N ASN A 59 8.82 16.96 -4.80
CA ASN A 59 9.87 15.99 -5.14
C ASN A 59 9.33 14.74 -5.86
N MET A 60 8.05 14.71 -6.28
CA MET A 60 7.43 13.52 -6.87
C MET A 60 7.63 13.36 -8.38
N GLY A 61 8.43 14.23 -9.00
CA GLY A 61 8.71 14.21 -10.43
C GLY A 61 7.48 14.60 -11.26
N GLU A 62 7.38 14.06 -12.47
CA GLU A 62 6.27 14.33 -13.38
C GLU A 62 4.96 13.69 -12.86
N LEU A 63 3.97 14.56 -12.63
CA LEU A 63 2.62 14.16 -12.26
C LEU A 63 1.76 14.02 -13.53
N PRO A 64 0.86 13.02 -13.57
CA PRO A 64 0.00 12.84 -14.73
C PRO A 64 -1.02 13.97 -14.86
N GLU A 65 -1.30 14.39 -16.10
CA GLU A 65 -2.38 15.32 -16.42
C GLU A 65 -3.54 14.59 -17.13
N PRO A 66 -4.80 14.78 -16.69
CA PRO A 66 -5.22 15.61 -15.56
C PRO A 66 -4.88 14.98 -14.20
N LEU A 67 -4.44 15.81 -13.24
CA LEU A 67 -4.13 15.37 -11.88
C LEU A 67 -5.40 15.40 -11.02
N THR A 68 -5.76 14.28 -10.42
CA THR A 68 -6.85 14.20 -9.43
C THR A 68 -6.31 14.19 -8.01
N ASN A 69 -7.15 14.58 -7.05
CA ASN A 69 -6.81 14.49 -5.62
C ASN A 69 -6.43 13.06 -5.19
N ILE A 70 -7.15 12.04 -5.67
CA ILE A 70 -6.81 10.63 -5.41
C ILE A 70 -5.51 10.21 -6.11
N GLY A 71 -5.30 10.63 -7.36
CA GLY A 71 -4.07 10.33 -8.10
C GLY A 71 -2.83 10.87 -7.39
N LEU A 72 -2.92 12.11 -6.89
CA LEU A 72 -1.89 12.74 -6.08
C LEU A 72 -1.70 12.00 -4.75
N TYR A 73 -2.79 11.71 -4.03
CA TYR A 73 -2.72 10.97 -2.76
C TYR A 73 -2.07 9.60 -2.92
N ARG A 74 -2.38 8.87 -4.01
CA ARG A 74 -1.80 7.55 -4.29
C ARG A 74 -0.28 7.62 -4.45
N ARG A 75 0.21 8.59 -5.23
CA ARG A 75 1.65 8.83 -5.43
C ARG A 75 2.31 9.25 -4.13
N TYR A 76 1.66 10.15 -3.39
CA TYR A 76 2.15 10.62 -2.10
C TYR A 76 2.27 9.49 -1.08
N GLY A 77 1.21 8.69 -0.93
CA GLY A 77 1.19 7.54 -0.04
C GLY A 77 2.26 6.52 -0.41
N GLU A 78 2.49 6.26 -1.70
CA GLU A 78 3.55 5.34 -2.12
C GLU A 78 4.94 5.85 -1.71
N ALA A 79 5.23 7.12 -2.01
CA ALA A 79 6.51 7.74 -1.65
C ALA A 79 6.72 7.81 -0.13
N TYR A 80 5.68 8.17 0.62
CA TYR A 80 5.69 8.20 2.08
C TYR A 80 5.99 6.82 2.67
N LEU A 81 5.28 5.78 2.20
CA LEU A 81 5.48 4.42 2.71
C LEU A 81 6.86 3.86 2.33
N ARG A 82 7.41 4.20 1.16
CA ARG A 82 8.78 3.81 0.78
C ARG A 82 9.85 4.44 1.67
N LYS A 83 9.62 5.64 2.21
CA LYS A 83 10.56 6.27 3.16
C LYS A 83 10.40 5.76 4.59
N HIS A 84 9.33 5.02 4.90
CA HIS A 84 9.02 4.62 6.26
C HIS A 84 9.94 3.47 6.74
N LYS A 85 10.69 3.71 7.81
CA LYS A 85 11.69 2.76 8.36
C LYS A 85 11.16 1.36 8.70
N ASP A 86 9.89 1.27 9.11
CA ASP A 86 9.26 0.00 9.51
C ASP A 86 8.67 -0.78 8.32
N ILE A 87 8.82 -0.25 7.10
CA ILE A 87 8.34 -0.88 5.87
C ILE A 87 9.53 -1.43 5.10
N SER A 88 9.53 -2.74 4.87
CA SER A 88 10.56 -3.42 4.09
C SER A 88 10.53 -2.94 2.63
N GLN A 89 11.70 -2.57 2.11
CA GLN A 89 11.87 -2.14 0.72
C GLN A 89 12.06 -3.30 -0.26
N ASP A 90 12.40 -4.49 0.26
CA ASP A 90 12.57 -5.72 -0.53
C ASP A 90 11.24 -6.44 -0.78
N CYS A 91 10.19 -6.03 -0.07
CA CYS A 91 8.86 -6.59 -0.21
C CYS A 91 8.00 -5.77 -1.18
N VAL A 92 6.95 -6.40 -1.72
CA VAL A 92 5.98 -5.70 -2.56
C VAL A 92 5.25 -4.64 -1.76
N LEU A 93 5.37 -3.39 -2.20
CA LEU A 93 4.62 -2.23 -1.73
C LEU A 93 3.72 -1.74 -2.85
N MET A 94 2.42 -1.54 -2.54
CA MET A 94 1.46 -1.06 -3.52
C MET A 94 0.41 -0.17 -2.85
N VAL A 95 0.22 1.02 -3.41
CA VAL A 95 -0.93 1.88 -3.11
C VAL A 95 -1.80 1.89 -4.37
N ARG A 96 -3.00 1.32 -4.25
CA ARG A 96 -3.92 1.14 -5.38
C ARG A 96 -5.36 1.40 -4.99
N GLU A 97 -6.13 1.76 -6.00
CA GLU A 97 -7.58 1.77 -5.92
C GLU A 97 -8.10 0.33 -5.88
N LEU A 98 -9.13 0.11 -5.07
CA LEU A 98 -9.86 -1.14 -5.01
C LEU A 98 -11.20 -0.96 -5.72
N ALA A 99 -11.76 -2.07 -6.20
CA ALA A 99 -13.10 -2.05 -6.76
C ALA A 99 -14.10 -1.52 -5.71
N PRO A 100 -15.16 -0.81 -6.14
CA PRO A 100 -16.23 -0.38 -5.25
C PRO A 100 -16.77 -1.58 -4.46
N GLN A 101 -16.98 -1.40 -3.17
CA GLN A 101 -17.63 -2.43 -2.35
C GLN A 101 -19.13 -2.34 -2.59
N HIS A 102 -19.78 -3.45 -2.95
CA HIS A 102 -21.24 -3.53 -2.97
C HIS A 102 -21.74 -3.43 -1.53
N HIS A 103 -22.63 -2.47 -1.27
CA HIS A 103 -23.49 -2.45 -0.09
C HIS A 103 -24.78 -3.23 -0.40
#